data_AF-A0A956KT04-F1
#
_entry.id   AF-A0A956KT04-F1
#
_cell.length_a   1.000
_cell.length_b   1.000
_cell.length_c   1.000
_cell.angle_alpha   90.00
_cell.angle_beta   90.00
_cell.angle_gamma   90.00
#
_symmetry.space_group_name_H-M   'P 1'
#
loop_
_entity.id
_entity.type
_entity.pdbx_description
1 polymer ?
#
loop_
_entity_poly.entity_id
_entity_poly.type
_entity_poly.pdbx_seq_one_letter_code
_entity_poly.pdbx_strand_id
1 'polypeptide(L)'
;VSIDGSKRMRERPMDTLLQALQQMGADMECRGAQNALPVTLKGSSTPLTGGAVVLDRPASSQFVSALLFTGCMTEQGLDIELRQGTPARPYVDMTMKVLASFGGDAHWLEREGEGDHIRVEPALLRPCTRFVVEPDASAASYLLALAAIYGGEVRIPDLGSDSLQGDAQFWRVLVGFGPGGEQDREHTVVRGTGTGLRGQVLDLQDMPDMTLTAAVVALFAEGPTVIRGVEILRHHESDRLAAGATELRKLGAEVIELDDGLEIRPPQGGPRGAGVTIETYLDHRMAMAFALVGDVAIADPGCVAKTFPDYFEVLGGLGMVP
;
A
#
# COMPACT_ATOMS: atom_id res chain seq x y z
N VAL A 1 20.89 -19.14 7.15
CA VAL A 1 19.75 -18.48 7.85
C VAL A 1 18.46 -19.13 7.36
N SER A 2 17.53 -19.46 8.24
CA SER A 2 16.20 -19.97 7.85
C SER A 2 15.16 -18.88 8.05
N ILE A 3 14.31 -18.67 7.05
CA ILE A 3 13.22 -17.69 7.06
C ILE A 3 11.92 -18.46 6.84
N ASP A 4 10.93 -18.19 7.70
CA ASP A 4 9.60 -18.78 7.64
C ASP A 4 8.57 -17.75 8.11
N GLY A 5 7.28 -18.04 7.95
CA GLY A 5 6.20 -17.16 8.34
C GLY A 5 4.93 -17.89 8.73
N SER A 6 3.88 -17.11 8.98
CA SER A 6 2.53 -17.63 9.22
C SER A 6 2.02 -18.43 8.01
N LYS A 7 0.94 -19.20 8.20
CA LYS A 7 0.29 -19.95 7.10
C LYS A 7 0.01 -19.05 5.89
N ARG A 8 -0.57 -17.87 6.13
CA ARG A 8 -0.87 -16.89 5.07
C ARG A 8 0.39 -16.36 4.38
N MET A 9 1.47 -16.11 5.13
CA MET A 9 2.74 -15.66 4.54
C MET A 9 3.36 -16.71 3.61
N ARG A 10 3.16 -18.00 3.87
CA ARG A 10 3.62 -19.10 2.99
C ARG A 10 2.81 -19.23 1.69
N GLU A 11 1.63 -18.63 1.63
CA GLU A 11 0.77 -18.61 0.43
C GLU A 11 1.02 -17.38 -0.45
N ARG A 12 1.78 -16.39 0.03
CA ARG A 12 2.10 -15.19 -0.75
C ARG A 12 3.09 -15.55 -1.87
N PRO A 13 2.85 -15.09 -3.11
CA PRO A 13 3.78 -15.32 -4.21
C PRO A 13 5.12 -14.67 -3.86
N MET A 14 6.22 -15.40 -4.06
CA MET A 14 7.61 -14.95 -3.85
C MET A 14 8.57 -15.52 -4.89
N ASP A 15 8.05 -16.32 -5.81
CA ASP A 15 8.80 -17.10 -6.80
C ASP A 15 9.68 -16.19 -7.65
N THR A 16 9.16 -15.04 -8.07
CA THR A 16 9.88 -14.09 -8.93
C THR A 16 11.13 -13.54 -8.23
N LEU A 17 10.99 -13.13 -6.96
CA LEU A 17 12.12 -12.61 -6.18
C LEU A 17 13.16 -13.71 -5.90
N LEU A 18 12.70 -14.90 -5.52
CA LEU A 18 13.61 -16.00 -5.16
C LEU A 18 14.38 -16.51 -6.38
N GLN A 19 13.74 -16.58 -7.54
CA GLN A 19 14.42 -16.90 -8.80
C GLN A 19 15.44 -15.82 -9.18
N ALA A 20 15.11 -14.53 -9.03
CA ALA A 20 16.06 -13.44 -9.28
C ALA A 20 17.29 -13.55 -8.37
N LEU A 21 17.10 -13.82 -7.08
CA LEU A 21 18.22 -14.01 -6.15
C LEU A 21 19.08 -15.23 -6.52
N GLN A 22 18.47 -16.34 -6.96
CA GLN A 22 19.21 -17.52 -7.45
C GLN A 22 20.02 -17.19 -8.71
N GLN A 23 19.46 -16.42 -9.65
CA GLN A 23 20.17 -15.95 -10.85
C GLN A 23 21.37 -15.05 -10.49
N MET A 24 21.27 -14.29 -9.42
CA MET A 24 22.37 -13.47 -8.86
C MET A 24 23.43 -14.29 -8.12
N GLY A 25 23.27 -15.62 -8.02
CA GLY A 25 24.24 -16.54 -7.41
C GLY A 25 23.96 -16.89 -5.95
N ALA A 26 22.77 -16.60 -5.42
CA ALA A 26 22.44 -16.95 -4.04
C ALA A 26 22.20 -18.47 -3.89
N ASP A 27 22.97 -19.12 -2.98
CA ASP A 27 22.72 -20.50 -2.58
C ASP A 27 21.57 -20.55 -1.57
N MET A 28 20.42 -21.06 -2.01
CA MET A 28 19.24 -21.17 -1.18
C MET A 28 18.41 -22.41 -1.50
N GLU A 29 17.72 -22.89 -0.47
CA GLU A 29 16.77 -23.98 -0.55
C GLU A 29 15.37 -23.46 -0.25
N CYS A 30 14.48 -23.49 -1.25
CA CYS A 30 13.06 -23.16 -1.07
C CYS A 30 12.28 -24.44 -0.79
N ARG A 31 11.57 -24.49 0.34
CA ARG A 31 10.81 -25.68 0.78
C ARG A 31 9.30 -25.50 0.68
N GLY A 32 8.83 -24.27 0.46
CA GLY A 32 7.43 -24.00 0.17
C GLY A 32 7.03 -24.43 -1.24
N ALA A 33 5.73 -24.66 -1.43
CA ALA A 33 5.18 -24.89 -2.77
C ALA A 33 5.45 -23.68 -3.68
N GLN A 34 5.69 -23.92 -4.97
CA GLN A 34 5.92 -22.86 -5.97
C GLN A 34 7.05 -21.87 -5.61
N ASN A 35 8.15 -22.34 -5.01
CA ASN A 35 9.24 -21.47 -4.55
C ASN A 35 8.73 -20.39 -3.58
N ALA A 36 8.11 -20.82 -2.48
CA ALA A 36 7.66 -19.94 -1.41
C ALA A 36 8.36 -20.27 -0.09
N LEU A 37 8.01 -19.51 0.97
CA LEU A 37 8.45 -19.82 2.33
C LEU A 37 8.01 -21.23 2.78
N PRO A 38 8.80 -21.93 3.61
CA PRO A 38 10.06 -21.48 4.19
C PRO A 38 11.25 -21.55 3.22
N VAL A 39 12.21 -20.64 3.39
CA VAL A 39 13.45 -20.54 2.61
C VAL A 39 14.67 -20.63 3.54
N THR A 40 15.65 -21.43 3.16
CA THR A 40 16.95 -21.49 3.83
C THR A 40 18.03 -20.89 2.95
N LEU A 41 18.62 -19.79 3.40
CA LEU A 41 19.78 -19.16 2.77
C LEU A 41 21.05 -19.82 3.29
N LYS A 42 21.84 -20.42 2.40
CA LYS A 42 23.18 -20.92 2.70
C LYS A 42 24.14 -19.76 2.45
N GLY A 43 24.64 -19.16 3.54
CA GLY A 43 25.53 -18.01 3.43
C GLY A 43 26.76 -18.35 2.56
N SER A 44 27.23 -17.37 1.80
CA SER A 44 28.46 -17.47 1.02
C SER A 44 29.52 -16.54 1.60
N SER A 45 30.80 -16.92 1.47
CA SER A 45 31.94 -16.04 1.73
C SER A 45 32.24 -15.09 0.57
N THR A 46 31.62 -15.31 -0.60
CA THR A 46 31.70 -14.42 -1.76
C THR A 46 30.43 -13.57 -1.84
N PRO A 47 30.55 -12.27 -2.17
CA PRO A 47 29.39 -11.45 -2.49
C PRO A 47 28.59 -12.04 -3.66
N LEU A 48 27.33 -11.63 -3.78
CA LEU A 48 26.54 -11.91 -4.98
C LEU A 48 27.15 -11.14 -6.15
N THR A 49 27.23 -11.78 -7.32
CA THR A 49 27.82 -11.15 -8.50
C THR A 49 27.00 -9.95 -8.98
N GLY A 50 25.66 -10.06 -8.94
CA GLY A 50 24.76 -9.05 -9.52
C GLY A 50 24.54 -9.29 -11.02
N GLY A 51 24.33 -8.21 -11.77
CA GLY A 51 24.12 -8.24 -13.21
C GLY A 51 22.67 -8.03 -13.65
N ALA A 52 22.30 -8.60 -14.79
CA ALA A 52 20.97 -8.43 -15.38
C ALA A 52 19.91 -9.28 -14.66
N VAL A 53 18.80 -8.64 -14.28
CA VAL A 53 17.63 -9.29 -13.68
C VAL A 53 16.40 -8.87 -14.46
N VAL A 54 15.61 -9.84 -14.89
CA VAL A 54 14.37 -9.59 -15.65
C VAL A 54 13.18 -10.06 -14.84
N LEU A 55 12.23 -9.16 -14.59
CA LEU A 55 10.94 -9.46 -13.97
C LEU A 55 9.84 -9.15 -15.00
N ASP A 56 9.11 -10.17 -15.44
CA ASP A 56 8.06 -9.95 -16.45
C ASP A 56 6.92 -9.09 -15.90
N ARG A 57 6.33 -9.52 -14.78
CA ARG A 57 5.26 -8.81 -14.07
C ARG A 57 5.43 -9.05 -12.56
N PRO A 58 6.25 -8.25 -11.86
CA PRO A 58 6.47 -8.48 -10.44
C PRO A 58 5.13 -8.38 -9.69
N ALA A 59 4.81 -9.37 -8.86
CA ALA A 59 3.57 -9.37 -8.09
C ALA A 59 3.54 -8.31 -6.97
N SER A 60 4.67 -7.65 -6.70
CA SER A 60 4.79 -6.62 -5.66
C SER A 60 5.98 -5.70 -5.91
N SER A 61 5.80 -4.41 -5.61
CA SER A 61 6.89 -3.42 -5.54
C SER A 61 7.98 -3.82 -4.54
N GLN A 62 7.62 -4.61 -3.51
CA GLN A 62 8.55 -5.12 -2.51
C GLN A 62 9.69 -5.95 -3.13
N PHE A 63 9.44 -6.65 -4.24
CA PHE A 63 10.49 -7.42 -4.92
C PHE A 63 11.51 -6.50 -5.56
N VAL A 64 11.03 -5.45 -6.24
CA VAL A 64 11.91 -4.43 -6.83
C VAL A 64 12.70 -3.75 -5.73
N SER A 65 12.05 -3.26 -4.67
CA SER A 65 12.71 -2.63 -3.53
C SER A 65 13.78 -3.51 -2.89
N ALA A 66 13.50 -4.80 -2.68
CA ALA A 66 14.47 -5.76 -2.14
C ALA A 66 15.69 -5.92 -3.06
N LEU A 67 15.47 -5.96 -4.38
CA LEU A 67 16.55 -5.98 -5.36
C LEU A 67 17.35 -4.67 -5.37
N LEU A 68 16.72 -3.50 -5.17
CA LEU A 68 17.46 -2.24 -5.05
C LEU A 68 18.45 -2.26 -3.88
N PHE A 69 18.00 -2.70 -2.69
CA PHE A 69 18.89 -2.85 -1.54
C PHE A 69 19.99 -3.89 -1.79
N THR A 70 19.62 -5.03 -2.38
CA THR A 70 20.57 -6.11 -2.66
C THR A 70 21.61 -5.69 -3.71
N GLY A 71 21.19 -4.94 -4.74
CA GLY A 71 22.04 -4.51 -5.84
C GLY A 71 23.20 -3.64 -5.37
N CYS A 72 22.99 -2.75 -4.39
CA CYS A 72 24.07 -1.98 -3.78
C CYS A 72 25.16 -2.86 -3.15
N MET A 73 24.81 -4.08 -2.72
CA MET A 73 25.72 -5.02 -2.05
C MET A 73 26.34 -6.07 -3.00
N THR A 74 26.03 -6.01 -4.29
CA THR A 74 26.58 -6.92 -5.31
C THR A 74 27.88 -6.38 -5.90
N GLU A 75 28.67 -7.25 -6.52
CA GLU A 75 29.94 -6.84 -7.15
C GLU A 75 29.73 -5.92 -8.37
N GLN A 76 28.70 -6.17 -9.17
CA GLN A 76 28.47 -5.48 -10.46
C GLN A 76 27.28 -4.50 -10.45
N GLY A 77 26.53 -4.46 -9.35
CA GLY A 77 25.26 -3.74 -9.30
C GLY A 77 24.16 -4.56 -9.98
N LEU A 78 23.05 -3.91 -10.29
CA LEU A 78 21.95 -4.55 -11.02
C LEU A 78 21.46 -3.71 -12.19
N ASP A 79 21.15 -4.40 -13.28
CA ASP A 79 20.35 -3.88 -14.38
C ASP A 79 19.00 -4.62 -14.33
N ILE A 80 17.97 -3.95 -13.83
CA ILE A 80 16.65 -4.54 -13.63
C ILE A 80 15.75 -4.13 -14.80
N GLU A 81 15.14 -5.11 -15.46
CA GLU A 81 14.12 -4.94 -16.50
C GLU A 81 12.75 -5.39 -15.96
N LEU A 82 11.77 -4.49 -16.00
CA LEU A 82 10.39 -4.71 -15.58
C LEU A 82 9.49 -4.66 -16.83
N ARG A 83 9.34 -5.79 -17.52
CA ARG A 83 8.79 -5.80 -18.90
C ARG A 83 7.37 -5.27 -19.02
N GLN A 84 6.52 -5.54 -18.02
CA GLN A 84 5.13 -5.09 -17.99
C GLN A 84 4.94 -3.87 -17.07
N GLY A 85 6.01 -3.15 -16.76
CA GLY A 85 5.99 -1.96 -15.91
C GLY A 85 6.06 -2.26 -14.41
N THR A 86 6.09 -1.19 -13.63
CA THR A 86 6.26 -1.22 -12.17
C THR A 86 4.94 -1.11 -11.42
N PRO A 87 4.54 -2.13 -10.63
CA PRO A 87 3.40 -1.98 -9.73
C PRO A 87 3.75 -1.01 -8.60
N ALA A 88 2.83 -0.11 -8.26
CA ALA A 88 2.96 0.83 -7.15
C ALA A 88 4.34 1.52 -7.13
N ARG A 89 4.69 2.14 -8.28
CA ARG A 89 5.97 2.82 -8.54
C ARG A 89 6.43 3.75 -7.41
N PRO A 90 5.54 4.49 -6.70
CA PRO A 90 5.99 5.35 -5.60
C PRO A 90 6.74 4.64 -4.47
N TYR A 91 6.48 3.35 -4.21
CA TYR A 91 7.26 2.60 -3.21
C TYR A 91 8.68 2.30 -3.70
N VAL A 92 8.87 2.12 -5.00
CA VAL A 92 10.19 1.96 -5.62
C VAL A 92 10.94 3.30 -5.60
N ASP A 93 10.26 4.40 -5.94
CA ASP A 93 10.84 5.75 -5.86
C ASP A 93 11.25 6.12 -4.43
N MET A 94 10.40 5.79 -3.44
CA MET A 94 10.73 5.92 -2.03
C MET A 94 12.00 5.15 -1.69
N THR A 95 12.11 3.90 -2.16
CA THR A 95 13.28 3.05 -1.90
C THR A 95 14.56 3.67 -2.48
N MET A 96 14.52 4.20 -3.70
CA MET A 96 15.65 4.89 -4.32
C MET A 96 16.09 6.13 -3.51
N LYS A 97 15.13 6.94 -3.05
CA LYS A 97 15.42 8.15 -2.24
C LYS A 97 15.97 7.80 -0.85
N VAL A 98 15.46 6.72 -0.24
CA VAL A 98 16.03 6.18 1.01
C VAL A 98 17.45 5.72 0.75
N LEU A 99 17.70 4.90 -0.27
CA LEU A 99 19.07 4.45 -0.63
C LEU A 99 20.04 5.62 -0.83
N ALA A 100 19.62 6.65 -1.55
CA ALA A 100 20.41 7.86 -1.76
C ALA A 100 20.81 8.54 -0.44
N SER A 101 19.91 8.56 0.55
CA SER A 101 20.20 9.11 1.89
C SER A 101 21.28 8.33 2.66
N PHE A 102 21.56 7.09 2.26
CA PHE A 102 22.63 6.24 2.80
C PHE A 102 23.79 6.07 1.81
N GLY A 103 23.86 6.89 0.75
CA GLY A 103 24.95 6.87 -0.23
C GLY A 103 24.87 5.78 -1.31
N GLY A 104 23.71 5.13 -1.45
CA GLY A 104 23.40 4.29 -2.61
C GLY A 104 23.05 5.12 -3.84
N ASP A 105 23.16 4.51 -5.02
CA ASP A 105 22.73 5.09 -6.29
C ASP A 105 21.88 4.07 -7.05
N ALA A 106 20.60 4.41 -7.19
CA ALA A 106 19.64 3.66 -7.99
C ALA A 106 18.75 4.66 -8.73
N HIS A 107 18.57 4.47 -10.03
CA HIS A 107 17.82 5.38 -10.87
C HIS A 107 17.13 4.66 -12.03
N TRP A 108 15.99 5.22 -12.45
CA TRP A 108 15.29 4.79 -13.65
C TRP A 108 16.14 5.11 -14.90
N LEU A 109 16.15 4.19 -15.86
CA LEU A 109 16.74 4.40 -17.17
C LEU A 109 15.66 4.71 -18.19
N GLU A 110 15.82 5.81 -18.93
CA GLU A 110 15.00 6.10 -20.09
C GLU A 110 15.43 5.18 -21.24
N ARG A 111 14.53 4.31 -21.69
CA ARG A 111 14.73 3.41 -22.83
C ARG A 111 13.52 3.44 -23.76
N GLU A 112 13.77 3.28 -25.05
CA GLU A 112 12.70 3.10 -26.04
C GLU A 112 12.10 1.70 -25.89
N GLY A 113 10.77 1.60 -25.80
CA GLY A 113 10.04 0.33 -25.69
C GLY A 113 8.97 0.34 -24.61
N GLU A 114 8.36 -0.82 -24.39
CA GLU A 114 7.45 -1.07 -23.27
C GLU A 114 8.24 -1.55 -22.04
N GLY A 115 7.79 -1.18 -20.85
CA GLY A 115 8.39 -1.58 -19.57
C GLY A 115 9.23 -0.50 -18.90
N ASP A 116 9.65 -0.77 -17.67
CA ASP A 116 10.54 0.10 -16.90
C ASP A 116 11.92 -0.55 -16.74
N HIS A 117 12.96 0.29 -16.66
CA HIS A 117 14.33 -0.16 -16.43
C HIS A 117 14.96 0.59 -15.27
N ILE A 118 15.69 -0.12 -14.42
CA ILE A 118 16.39 0.45 -13.27
C ILE A 118 17.85 0.05 -13.31
N ARG A 119 18.74 1.01 -13.08
CA ARG A 119 20.14 0.78 -12.76
C ARG A 119 20.35 0.92 -11.26
N VAL A 120 21.10 -0.01 -10.67
CA VAL A 120 21.57 0.07 -9.29
C VAL A 120 23.08 -0.08 -9.31
N GLU A 121 23.80 0.91 -8.82
CA GLU A 121 25.26 0.84 -8.72
C GLU A 121 25.71 0.14 -7.44
N PRO A 122 26.84 -0.61 -7.47
CA PRO A 122 27.51 -1.05 -6.25
C PRO A 122 27.81 0.14 -5.34
N ALA A 123 27.42 0.03 -4.07
CA ALA A 123 27.61 1.09 -3.11
C ALA A 123 27.83 0.54 -1.70
N LEU A 124 28.86 1.06 -1.02
CA LEU A 124 29.00 0.88 0.41
C LEU A 124 28.04 1.85 1.12
N LEU A 125 26.89 1.34 1.56
CA LEU A 125 25.91 2.12 2.31
C LEU A 125 26.52 2.64 3.62
N ARG A 126 26.33 3.93 3.89
CA ARG A 126 26.91 4.63 5.04
C ARG A 126 25.82 5.08 6.00
N PRO A 127 26.04 4.98 7.33
CA PRO A 127 25.11 5.54 8.30
C PRO A 127 24.88 7.03 8.05
N CYS A 128 23.61 7.44 8.02
CA CYS A 128 23.23 8.84 8.05
C CYS A 128 23.34 9.37 9.48
N THR A 129 23.77 10.63 9.66
CA THR A 129 23.86 11.27 10.99
C THR A 129 22.48 11.48 11.62
N ARG A 130 21.45 11.72 10.81
CA ARG A 130 20.05 11.80 11.22
C ARG A 130 19.15 11.48 10.03
N PHE A 131 18.28 10.48 10.20
CA PHE A 131 17.22 10.17 9.24
C PHE A 131 15.88 10.28 9.96
N VAL A 132 14.99 11.15 9.48
CA VAL A 132 13.66 11.34 10.07
C VAL A 132 12.69 10.41 9.33
N VAL A 133 12.01 9.54 10.08
CA VAL A 133 10.94 8.70 9.54
C VAL A 133 9.65 9.53 9.56
N GLU A 134 9.02 9.65 8.40
CA GLU A 134 7.76 10.38 8.23
C GLU A 134 6.61 9.68 8.99
N PRO A 135 5.54 10.42 9.34
CA PRO A 135 4.26 9.80 9.71
C PRO A 135 3.76 8.87 8.59
N ASP A 136 3.12 7.77 8.95
CA ASP A 136 2.57 6.82 7.97
C ASP A 136 1.40 7.49 7.20
N ALA A 137 1.62 7.77 5.92
CA ALA A 137 0.64 8.43 5.06
C ALA A 137 -0.60 7.55 4.83
N SER A 138 -0.38 6.24 4.83
CA SER A 138 -1.42 5.23 4.71
C SER A 138 -2.37 5.28 5.92
N ALA A 139 -1.83 5.37 7.13
CA ALA A 139 -2.58 5.52 8.38
C ALA A 139 -3.23 6.90 8.51
N ALA A 140 -2.53 7.96 8.08
CA ALA A 140 -3.06 9.31 8.06
C ALA A 140 -4.32 9.43 7.19
N SER A 141 -4.44 8.62 6.13
CA SER A 141 -5.59 8.59 5.24
C SER A 141 -6.92 8.38 5.97
N TYR A 142 -6.94 7.52 7.01
CA TYR A 142 -8.15 7.23 7.79
C TYR A 142 -8.64 8.48 8.52
N LEU A 143 -7.72 9.25 9.11
CA LEU A 143 -8.04 10.47 9.85
C LEU A 143 -8.48 11.58 8.89
N LEU A 144 -7.80 11.75 7.76
CA LEU A 144 -8.20 12.71 6.73
C LEU A 144 -9.60 12.38 6.16
N ALA A 145 -9.92 11.09 6.01
CA ALA A 145 -11.22 10.63 5.55
C ALA A 145 -12.36 10.95 6.55
N LEU A 146 -12.10 10.99 7.86
CA LEU A 146 -13.10 11.41 8.85
C LEU A 146 -13.58 12.85 8.59
N ALA A 147 -12.66 13.78 8.30
CA ALA A 147 -13.02 15.15 7.96
C ALA A 147 -13.84 15.20 6.65
N ALA A 148 -13.50 14.37 5.66
CA ALA A 148 -14.26 14.28 4.42
C ALA A 148 -15.70 13.78 4.66
N ILE A 149 -15.85 12.70 5.42
CA ILE A 149 -17.14 12.02 5.67
C ILE A 149 -18.04 12.85 6.58
N TYR A 150 -17.53 13.27 7.75
CA TYR A 150 -18.33 13.86 8.83
C TYR A 150 -18.21 15.38 8.91
N GLY A 151 -17.32 15.97 8.12
CA GLY A 151 -17.04 17.40 8.13
C GLY A 151 -16.03 17.82 9.18
N GLY A 152 -15.72 19.11 9.18
CA GLY A 152 -14.67 19.68 10.03
C GLY A 152 -13.32 19.70 9.32
N GLU A 153 -12.25 19.74 10.10
CA GLU A 153 -10.87 19.84 9.62
C GLU A 153 -10.00 18.80 10.30
N VAL A 154 -9.20 18.09 9.52
CA VAL A 154 -8.08 17.29 10.01
C VAL A 154 -6.80 17.78 9.36
N ARG A 155 -5.80 18.05 10.19
CA ARG A 155 -4.43 18.44 9.82
C ARG A 155 -3.46 17.36 10.28
N ILE A 156 -2.65 16.85 9.35
CA ILE A 156 -1.58 15.90 9.64
C ILE A 156 -0.25 16.66 9.53
N PRO A 157 0.42 16.95 10.66
CA PRO A 157 1.75 17.56 10.66
C PRO A 157 2.80 16.57 10.17
N ASP A 158 3.94 17.09 9.72
CA ASP A 158 5.12 16.35 9.25
C ASP A 158 4.86 15.41 8.05
N LEU A 159 3.71 15.56 7.41
CA LEU A 159 3.33 14.85 6.19
C LEU A 159 2.93 15.88 5.13
N GLY A 160 3.92 16.47 4.49
CA GLY A 160 3.75 17.50 3.47
C GLY A 160 4.08 17.03 2.06
N SER A 161 4.19 18.00 1.15
CA SER A 161 4.43 17.79 -0.29
C SER A 161 5.82 17.25 -0.62
N ASP A 162 6.76 17.33 0.32
CA ASP A 162 8.10 16.75 0.19
C ASP A 162 8.13 15.27 0.63
N SER A 163 7.00 14.69 1.06
CA SER A 163 6.90 13.30 1.50
C SER A 163 7.39 12.33 0.42
N LEU A 164 8.10 11.29 0.88
CA LEU A 164 8.54 10.19 0.02
C LEU A 164 7.41 9.20 -0.30
N GLN A 165 6.27 9.30 0.38
CA GLN A 165 5.18 8.34 0.32
C GLN A 165 4.17 8.70 -0.78
N GLY A 166 3.91 7.76 -1.71
CA GLY A 166 2.87 7.93 -2.73
C GLY A 166 1.49 8.18 -2.11
N ASP A 167 1.19 7.47 -1.02
CA ASP A 167 -0.06 7.59 -0.25
C ASP A 167 -0.26 8.99 0.34
N ALA A 168 0.79 9.81 0.49
CA ALA A 168 0.67 11.20 0.94
C ALA A 168 -0.11 12.07 -0.05
N GLN A 169 -0.39 11.58 -1.26
CA GLN A 169 -1.24 12.23 -2.26
C GLN A 169 -2.72 11.89 -2.11
N PHE A 170 -3.11 11.03 -1.18
CA PHE A 170 -4.50 10.60 -1.00
C PHE A 170 -5.47 11.75 -0.66
N TRP A 171 -4.98 12.85 -0.06
CA TRP A 171 -5.80 14.04 0.15
C TRP A 171 -6.41 14.58 -1.15
N ARG A 172 -5.74 14.41 -2.30
CA ARG A 172 -6.29 14.80 -3.61
C ARG A 172 -7.46 13.92 -4.04
N VAL A 173 -7.41 12.63 -3.72
CA VAL A 173 -8.53 11.70 -3.94
C VAL A 173 -9.73 12.16 -3.11
N LEU A 174 -9.51 12.50 -1.84
CA LEU A 174 -10.54 13.05 -0.96
C LEU A 174 -11.10 14.37 -1.50
N VAL A 175 -10.27 15.29 -1.96
CA VAL A 175 -10.74 16.54 -2.61
C VAL A 175 -11.57 16.26 -3.88
N GLY A 176 -11.22 15.21 -4.63
CA GLY A 176 -12.02 14.75 -5.77
C GLY A 176 -13.45 14.36 -5.42
N PHE A 177 -13.71 13.94 -4.18
CA PHE A 177 -15.07 13.68 -3.69
C PHE A 177 -15.84 14.97 -3.38
N GLY A 178 -15.20 16.14 -3.29
CA GLY A 178 -15.84 17.44 -3.00
C GLY A 178 -15.28 18.25 -1.81
N PRO A 179 -14.72 17.65 -0.73
CA PRO A 179 -14.06 18.37 0.35
C PRO A 179 -12.96 19.33 -0.14
N GLY A 180 -12.68 20.37 0.64
CA GLY A 180 -11.49 21.20 0.45
C GLY A 180 -10.25 20.51 1.01
N GLY A 181 -9.07 20.88 0.52
CA GLY A 181 -7.81 20.36 1.04
C GLY A 181 -6.62 21.14 0.52
N GLU A 182 -5.55 21.12 1.29
CA GLU A 182 -4.27 21.74 0.93
C GLU A 182 -3.12 20.93 1.50
N GLN A 183 -1.98 21.01 0.83
CA GLN A 183 -0.75 20.40 1.28
C GLN A 183 0.39 21.38 0.99
N ASP A 184 1.13 21.75 2.02
CA ASP A 184 2.41 22.42 1.89
C ASP A 184 3.54 21.46 2.27
N ARG A 185 4.78 21.96 2.41
CA ARG A 185 5.93 21.11 2.73
C ARG A 185 5.88 20.45 4.11
N GLU A 186 5.16 21.05 5.06
CA GLU A 186 5.18 20.63 6.46
C GLU A 186 3.94 19.83 6.84
N HIS A 187 2.84 19.95 6.10
CA HIS A 187 1.59 19.32 6.52
C HIS A 187 0.57 19.12 5.38
N THR A 188 -0.41 18.28 5.67
CA THR A 188 -1.60 18.04 4.84
C THR A 188 -2.87 18.35 5.61
N VAL A 189 -3.84 19.00 4.97
CA VAL A 189 -5.16 19.31 5.55
C VAL A 189 -6.28 18.84 4.62
N VAL A 190 -7.33 18.25 5.21
CA VAL A 190 -8.63 18.04 4.55
C VAL A 190 -9.72 18.72 5.36
N ARG A 191 -10.61 19.42 4.67
CA ARG A 191 -11.74 20.20 5.22
C ARG A 191 -13.03 19.75 4.56
N GLY A 192 -13.91 19.08 5.29
CA GLY A 192 -15.21 18.66 4.78
C GLY A 192 -16.38 19.45 5.37
N THR A 193 -17.50 19.39 4.67
CA THR A 193 -18.80 19.93 5.11
C THR A 193 -19.69 18.87 5.75
N GLY A 194 -19.27 17.59 5.74
CA GLY A 194 -20.04 16.43 6.22
C GLY A 194 -21.18 16.00 5.30
N THR A 195 -21.33 16.64 4.14
CA THR A 195 -22.38 16.38 3.14
C THR A 195 -21.89 16.73 1.75
N GLY A 196 -22.54 16.18 0.71
CA GLY A 196 -22.29 16.56 -0.69
C GLY A 196 -21.04 15.94 -1.31
N LEU A 197 -20.55 14.83 -0.74
CA LEU A 197 -19.55 13.99 -1.41
C LEU A 197 -20.12 13.47 -2.73
N ARG A 198 -19.31 13.34 -3.77
CA ARG A 198 -19.73 12.89 -5.11
C ARG A 198 -18.88 11.73 -5.59
N GLY A 199 -19.54 10.74 -6.19
CA GLY A 199 -18.86 9.60 -6.78
C GLY A 199 -17.93 10.01 -7.93
N GLN A 200 -16.85 9.26 -8.12
CA GLN A 200 -15.82 9.55 -9.12
C GLN A 200 -15.15 8.27 -9.65
N VAL A 201 -14.38 8.39 -10.73
CA VAL A 201 -13.54 7.31 -11.25
C VAL A 201 -12.12 7.53 -10.74
N LEU A 202 -11.57 6.53 -10.07
CA LEU A 202 -10.28 6.55 -9.40
C LEU A 202 -9.36 5.52 -10.04
N ASP A 203 -8.17 5.96 -10.41
CA ASP A 203 -7.02 5.08 -10.64
C ASP A 203 -6.12 5.17 -9.41
N LEU A 204 -5.97 4.04 -8.71
CA LEU A 204 -5.17 3.96 -7.49
C LEU A 204 -3.94 3.06 -7.67
N GLN A 205 -3.48 2.84 -8.91
CA GLN A 205 -2.28 2.03 -9.19
C GLN A 205 -1.04 2.46 -8.38
N ASP A 206 -0.89 3.76 -8.16
CA ASP A 206 0.24 4.37 -7.44
C ASP A 206 0.05 4.43 -5.91
N MET A 207 -1.16 4.14 -5.42
CA MET A 207 -1.50 4.13 -3.99
C MET A 207 -2.53 3.02 -3.69
N PRO A 208 -2.25 1.75 -4.08
CA PRO A 208 -3.26 0.69 -4.04
C PRO A 208 -3.77 0.45 -2.63
N ASP A 209 -2.91 0.66 -1.64
CA ASP A 209 -3.19 0.51 -0.22
C ASP A 209 -4.27 1.50 0.31
N MET A 210 -4.63 2.54 -0.46
CA MET A 210 -5.72 3.49 -0.19
C MET A 210 -7.11 3.04 -0.66
N THR A 211 -7.19 1.91 -1.36
CA THR A 211 -8.43 1.42 -1.97
C THR A 211 -9.57 1.25 -0.97
N LEU A 212 -9.31 0.62 0.18
CA LEU A 212 -10.36 0.36 1.17
C LEU A 212 -10.86 1.67 1.81
N THR A 213 -9.98 2.62 2.08
CA THR A 213 -10.36 3.95 2.59
C THR A 213 -11.24 4.68 1.57
N ALA A 214 -10.83 4.71 0.30
CA ALA A 214 -11.63 5.34 -0.77
C ALA A 214 -12.99 4.65 -0.97
N ALA A 215 -13.01 3.32 -0.89
CA ALA A 215 -14.23 2.52 -1.02
C ALA A 215 -15.23 2.80 0.11
N VAL A 216 -14.75 2.99 1.35
CA VAL A 216 -15.61 3.38 2.47
C VAL A 216 -16.10 4.82 2.32
N VAL A 217 -15.26 5.77 1.90
CA VAL A 217 -15.71 7.14 1.59
C VAL A 217 -16.80 7.14 0.51
N ALA A 218 -16.71 6.25 -0.48
CA ALA A 218 -17.71 6.12 -1.53
C ALA A 218 -19.11 5.73 -1.02
N LEU A 219 -19.24 5.10 0.14
CA LEU A 219 -20.54 4.79 0.77
C LEU A 219 -21.34 6.06 1.13
N PHE A 220 -20.64 7.17 1.35
CA PHE A 220 -21.21 8.46 1.74
C PHE A 220 -21.39 9.42 0.57
N ALA A 221 -21.02 9.01 -0.65
CA ALA A 221 -21.09 9.82 -1.84
C ALA A 221 -22.47 9.82 -2.51
N GLU A 222 -22.75 10.88 -3.27
CA GLU A 222 -23.83 10.94 -4.24
C GLU A 222 -23.34 10.36 -5.56
N GLY A 223 -23.94 9.25 -5.99
CA GLY A 223 -23.60 8.57 -7.23
C GLY A 223 -22.47 7.55 -7.10
N PRO A 224 -22.21 6.77 -8.17
CA PRO A 224 -21.28 5.65 -8.13
C PRO A 224 -19.82 6.09 -8.11
N THR A 225 -18.98 5.30 -7.45
CA THR A 225 -17.51 5.40 -7.52
C THR A 225 -16.94 4.17 -8.19
N VAL A 226 -15.98 4.34 -9.10
CA VAL A 226 -15.26 3.24 -9.74
C VAL A 226 -13.79 3.33 -9.36
N ILE A 227 -13.22 2.28 -8.79
CA ILE A 227 -11.80 2.17 -8.46
C ILE A 227 -11.16 1.17 -9.44
N ARG A 228 -10.00 1.52 -9.99
CA ARG A 228 -9.22 0.77 -10.99
C ARG A 228 -7.74 0.71 -10.63
N GLY A 229 -7.00 -0.14 -11.33
CA GLY A 229 -5.53 -0.22 -11.22
C GLY A 229 -5.00 -0.96 -9.99
N VAL A 230 -5.86 -1.72 -9.29
CA VAL A 230 -5.54 -2.28 -7.96
C VAL A 230 -5.67 -3.80 -7.89
N GLU A 231 -5.49 -4.50 -9.02
CA GLU A 231 -5.44 -5.98 -9.10
C GLU A 231 -4.50 -6.61 -8.05
N ILE A 232 -3.37 -5.95 -7.76
CA ILE A 232 -2.36 -6.41 -6.80
C ILE A 232 -2.94 -6.74 -5.41
N LEU A 233 -4.02 -6.05 -5.02
CA LEU A 233 -4.66 -6.21 -3.72
C LEU A 233 -5.32 -7.57 -3.51
N ARG A 234 -5.50 -8.37 -4.56
CA ARG A 234 -5.98 -9.76 -4.49
C ARG A 234 -4.97 -10.69 -3.80
N HIS A 235 -3.69 -10.33 -3.83
CA HIS A 235 -2.58 -11.18 -3.35
C HIS A 235 -1.93 -10.65 -2.06
N HIS A 236 -2.58 -9.71 -1.39
CA HIS A 236 -2.13 -9.10 -0.15
C HIS A 236 -2.50 -9.98 1.07
N GLU A 237 -2.58 -9.40 2.27
CA GLU A 237 -2.95 -10.08 3.51
C GLU A 237 -4.23 -10.91 3.38
N SER A 238 -5.20 -10.36 2.64
CA SER A 238 -6.41 -11.01 2.15
C SER A 238 -6.58 -10.73 0.65
N ASP A 239 -7.58 -11.32 0.00
CA ASP A 239 -8.10 -10.74 -1.25
C ASP A 239 -8.93 -9.51 -0.86
N ARG A 240 -8.27 -8.35 -0.79
CA ARG A 240 -8.90 -7.11 -0.29
C ARG A 240 -10.02 -6.62 -1.20
N LEU A 241 -10.02 -6.98 -2.49
CA LEU A 241 -11.11 -6.63 -3.39
C LEU A 241 -12.35 -7.46 -3.06
N ALA A 242 -12.19 -8.78 -2.95
CA ALA A 242 -13.28 -9.67 -2.58
C ALA A 242 -13.80 -9.41 -1.15
N ALA A 243 -12.89 -9.23 -0.19
CA ALA A 243 -13.22 -8.89 1.19
C ALA A 243 -13.93 -7.53 1.27
N GLY A 244 -13.34 -6.49 0.66
CA GLY A 244 -13.94 -5.15 0.60
C GLY A 244 -15.34 -5.17 -0.02
N ALA A 245 -15.52 -5.84 -1.17
CA ALA A 245 -16.82 -5.97 -1.81
C ALA A 245 -17.85 -6.68 -0.92
N THR A 246 -17.43 -7.73 -0.20
CA THR A 246 -18.30 -8.46 0.72
C THR A 246 -18.78 -7.57 1.86
N GLU A 247 -17.86 -6.85 2.51
CA GLU A 247 -18.17 -6.00 3.65
C GLU A 247 -18.95 -4.74 3.25
N LEU A 248 -18.65 -4.12 2.10
CA LEU A 248 -19.43 -2.99 1.56
C LEU A 248 -20.88 -3.39 1.26
N ARG A 249 -21.13 -4.60 0.74
CA ARG A 249 -22.49 -5.10 0.49
C ARG A 249 -23.30 -5.27 1.77
N LYS A 250 -22.67 -5.66 2.89
CA LYS A 250 -23.35 -5.73 4.20
C LYS A 250 -23.88 -4.35 4.62
N LEU A 251 -23.21 -3.28 4.23
CA LEU A 251 -23.59 -1.89 4.51
C LEU A 251 -24.64 -1.34 3.54
N GLY A 252 -25.16 -2.18 2.64
CA GLY A 252 -26.25 -1.85 1.72
C GLY A 252 -25.82 -1.28 0.37
N ALA A 253 -24.51 -1.20 0.09
CA ALA A 253 -24.03 -0.83 -1.24
C ALA A 253 -24.25 -1.94 -2.26
N GLU A 254 -24.53 -1.55 -3.50
CA GLU A 254 -24.37 -2.46 -4.64
C GLU A 254 -22.91 -2.37 -5.10
N VAL A 255 -22.22 -3.52 -5.13
CA VAL A 255 -20.81 -3.58 -5.50
C VAL A 255 -20.61 -4.60 -6.62
N ILE A 256 -19.99 -4.15 -7.70
CA ILE A 256 -19.51 -4.99 -8.78
C ILE A 256 -17.99 -5.12 -8.62
N GLU A 257 -17.53 -6.36 -8.50
CA GLU A 257 -16.10 -6.65 -8.49
C GLU A 257 -15.59 -6.68 -9.93
N LEU A 258 -14.48 -5.99 -10.15
CA LEU A 258 -13.81 -5.89 -11.43
C LEU A 258 -12.48 -6.66 -11.32
N ASP A 259 -11.89 -7.05 -12.44
CA ASP A 259 -10.59 -7.75 -12.42
C ASP A 259 -9.52 -6.92 -11.68
N ASP A 260 -9.56 -5.60 -11.86
CA ASP A 260 -8.58 -4.63 -11.36
C ASP A 260 -9.14 -3.64 -10.31
N GLY A 261 -10.31 -3.89 -9.73
CA GLY A 261 -10.89 -2.96 -8.75
C GLY A 261 -12.37 -3.19 -8.41
N LEU A 262 -13.09 -2.10 -8.11
CA LEU A 262 -14.47 -2.13 -7.60
C LEU A 262 -15.33 -1.01 -8.21
N GLU A 263 -16.55 -1.33 -8.63
CA GLU A 263 -17.60 -0.32 -8.86
C GLU A 263 -18.58 -0.36 -7.68
N ILE A 264 -18.76 0.78 -7.03
CA ILE A 264 -19.51 0.93 -5.78
C ILE A 264 -20.64 1.91 -6.02
N ARG A 265 -21.87 1.43 -5.90
CA ARG A 265 -23.09 2.24 -5.89
C ARG A 265 -23.54 2.40 -4.43
N PRO A 266 -23.46 3.63 -3.86
CA PRO A 266 -23.78 3.83 -2.46
C PRO A 266 -25.26 3.58 -2.18
N PRO A 267 -25.60 3.08 -0.97
CA PRO A 267 -26.98 2.97 -0.53
C PRO A 267 -27.66 4.34 -0.46
N GLN A 268 -28.94 4.39 -0.83
CA GLN A 268 -29.75 5.60 -0.60
C GLN A 268 -29.82 5.90 0.90
N GLY A 269 -29.48 7.13 1.27
CA GLY A 269 -29.49 7.60 2.66
C GLY A 269 -28.21 7.29 3.45
N GLY A 270 -27.16 6.75 2.82
CA GLY A 270 -25.88 6.44 3.48
C GLY A 270 -25.78 5.00 3.99
N PRO A 271 -24.60 4.61 4.51
CA PRO A 271 -24.32 3.23 4.90
C PRO A 271 -25.21 2.74 6.05
N ARG A 272 -25.59 1.46 6.00
CA ARG A 272 -26.44 0.81 7.00
C ARG A 272 -25.59 0.02 7.98
N GLY A 273 -25.04 0.73 8.97
CA GLY A 273 -24.13 0.14 9.96
C GLY A 273 -24.82 -0.69 11.05
N ALA A 274 -25.92 -0.17 11.64
CA ALA A 274 -26.54 -0.73 12.83
C ALA A 274 -26.71 -2.26 12.79
N GLY A 275 -26.06 -2.97 13.72
CA GLY A 275 -26.13 -4.43 13.85
C GLY A 275 -25.32 -5.21 12.82
N VAL A 276 -24.52 -4.55 11.98
CA VAL A 276 -23.57 -5.18 11.05
C VAL A 276 -22.23 -5.41 11.76
N THR A 277 -21.68 -6.61 11.56
CA THR A 277 -20.30 -6.94 11.94
C THR A 277 -19.44 -7.06 10.70
N ILE A 278 -18.33 -6.32 10.71
CA ILE A 278 -17.31 -6.32 9.67
C ILE A 278 -16.25 -7.36 10.01
N GLU A 279 -16.08 -8.31 9.11
CA GLU A 279 -15.00 -9.30 9.20
C GLU A 279 -13.68 -8.66 8.73
N THR A 280 -12.61 -8.84 9.49
CA THR A 280 -11.33 -8.16 9.21
C THR A 280 -10.39 -9.00 8.35
N TYR A 281 -10.63 -10.31 8.23
CA TYR A 281 -9.78 -11.23 7.48
C TYR A 281 -8.30 -11.19 7.92
N LEU A 282 -8.04 -10.91 9.21
CA LEU A 282 -6.70 -10.67 9.78
C LEU A 282 -5.95 -9.49 9.12
N ASP A 283 -6.67 -8.56 8.52
CA ASP A 283 -6.15 -7.42 7.79
C ASP A 283 -6.49 -6.10 8.49
N HIS A 284 -5.46 -5.49 9.08
CA HIS A 284 -5.50 -4.16 9.68
C HIS A 284 -6.21 -3.10 8.82
N ARG A 285 -6.05 -3.12 7.48
CA ARG A 285 -6.69 -2.14 6.61
C ARG A 285 -8.20 -2.32 6.51
N MET A 286 -8.68 -3.57 6.59
CA MET A 286 -10.12 -3.84 6.66
C MET A 286 -10.69 -3.25 7.95
N ALA A 287 -10.05 -3.52 9.10
CA ALA A 287 -10.48 -2.98 10.38
C ALA A 287 -10.50 -1.44 10.40
N MET A 288 -9.38 -0.80 10.02
CA MET A 288 -9.26 0.66 10.07
C MET A 288 -10.17 1.36 9.04
N ALA A 289 -10.25 0.88 7.80
CA ALA A 289 -11.09 1.54 6.80
C ALA A 289 -12.57 1.46 7.18
N PHE A 290 -13.06 0.29 7.58
CA PHE A 290 -14.49 0.12 7.89
C PHE A 290 -14.90 0.72 9.23
N ALA A 291 -13.98 0.90 10.18
CA ALA A 291 -14.25 1.66 11.39
C ALA A 291 -14.67 3.12 11.11
N LEU A 292 -14.29 3.67 9.95
CA LEU A 292 -14.73 5.00 9.50
C LEU A 292 -16.24 5.09 9.25
N VAL A 293 -16.96 3.97 9.17
CA VAL A 293 -18.42 3.95 9.05
C VAL A 293 -19.09 4.37 10.38
N GLY A 294 -18.40 4.18 11.51
CA GLY A 294 -18.90 4.47 12.85
C GLY A 294 -19.75 3.33 13.40
N ASP A 295 -21.04 3.29 13.06
CA ASP A 295 -22.07 2.40 13.65
C ASP A 295 -21.95 0.93 13.21
N VAL A 296 -20.76 0.31 13.31
CA VAL A 296 -20.48 -1.06 12.91
C VAL A 296 -19.59 -1.76 13.94
N ALA A 297 -19.84 -3.05 14.19
CA ALA A 297 -18.92 -3.85 14.99
C ALA A 297 -17.74 -4.33 14.15
N ILE A 298 -16.51 -4.23 14.65
CA ILE A 298 -15.31 -4.81 14.03
C ILE A 298 -14.98 -6.14 14.71
N ALA A 299 -14.92 -7.25 13.95
CA ALA A 299 -14.80 -8.60 14.52
C ALA A 299 -13.47 -8.87 15.24
N ASP A 300 -12.35 -8.39 14.69
CA ASP A 300 -11.02 -8.51 15.27
C ASP A 300 -10.32 -7.14 15.22
N PRO A 301 -10.67 -6.21 16.13
CA PRO A 301 -10.09 -4.87 16.14
C PRO A 301 -8.60 -4.90 16.50
N GLY A 302 -8.09 -5.96 17.14
CA GLY A 302 -6.69 -6.08 17.53
C GLY A 302 -5.73 -6.20 16.33
N CYS A 303 -6.21 -6.59 15.15
CA CYS A 303 -5.37 -6.72 13.96
C CYS A 303 -4.73 -5.40 13.51
N VAL A 304 -5.25 -4.24 13.95
CA VAL A 304 -4.67 -2.91 13.66
C VAL A 304 -3.26 -2.73 14.20
N ALA A 305 -2.87 -3.52 15.21
CA ALA A 305 -1.52 -3.52 15.80
C ALA A 305 -0.40 -3.81 14.78
N LYS A 306 -0.74 -4.30 13.58
CA LYS A 306 0.22 -4.45 12.49
C LYS A 306 0.87 -3.13 12.06
N THR A 307 0.13 -2.03 12.08
CA THR A 307 0.65 -0.71 11.61
C THR A 307 0.25 0.45 12.51
N PHE A 308 -0.87 0.35 13.24
CA PHE A 308 -1.38 1.42 14.09
C PHE A 308 -2.02 0.84 15.37
N PRO A 309 -1.22 0.41 16.36
CA PRO A 309 -1.71 -0.24 17.58
C PRO A 309 -2.77 0.56 18.34
N ASP A 310 -2.59 1.88 18.43
CA ASP A 310 -3.45 2.77 19.22
C ASP A 310 -4.61 3.35 18.39
N TYR A 311 -4.90 2.78 17.21
CA TYR A 311 -5.86 3.32 16.24
C TYR A 311 -7.24 3.59 16.85
N PHE A 312 -7.81 2.61 17.56
CA PHE A 312 -9.14 2.76 18.16
C PHE A 312 -9.17 3.72 19.36
N GLU A 313 -8.04 3.87 20.07
CA GLU A 313 -7.93 4.89 21.12
C GLU A 313 -7.93 6.30 20.51
N VAL A 314 -7.20 6.50 19.42
CA VAL A 314 -7.20 7.75 18.64
C VAL A 314 -8.59 8.04 18.09
N LEU A 315 -9.24 7.04 17.50
CA LEU A 315 -10.59 7.16 16.93
C LEU A 315 -11.61 7.54 18.03
N GLY A 316 -11.55 6.89 19.19
CA GLY A 316 -12.33 7.22 20.37
C GLY A 316 -12.09 8.65 20.88
N GLY A 317 -10.83 9.10 20.89
CA GLY A 317 -10.47 10.48 21.23
C GLY A 317 -11.03 11.54 20.28
N LEU A 318 -11.34 11.15 19.03
CA LEU A 318 -12.01 11.99 18.04
C LEU A 318 -13.55 11.92 18.12
N GLY A 319 -14.11 11.20 19.09
CA GLY A 319 -15.55 11.08 19.31
C GLY A 319 -16.23 10.02 18.46
N MET A 320 -15.47 9.19 17.75
CA MET A 320 -15.98 8.04 17.01
C MET A 320 -16.07 6.84 17.96
N VAL A 321 -17.25 6.23 18.06
CA VAL A 321 -17.49 5.05 18.91
C VAL A 321 -17.89 3.88 17.99
N PRO A 322 -17.02 2.87 17.81
CA PRO A 322 -17.40 1.63 17.14
C PRO A 322 -18.30 0.74 18.02
#